data_AF-A0A0C2WNU5-F1
#
_entry.id   AF-A0A0C2WNU5-F1
#
_cell.length_a   1.000
_cell.length_b   1.000
_cell.length_c   1.000
_cell.angle_alpha   90.00
_cell.angle_beta   90.00
_cell.angle_gamma   90.00
#
_symmetry.space_group_name_H-M   'P 1'
#
loop_
_entity.id
_entity.type
_entity.pdbx_description
1 polymer ?
#
loop_
_entity_poly.entity_id
_entity_poly.type
_entity_poly.pdbx_seq_one_letter_code
_entity_poly.pdbx_strand_id
1 'polypeptide(L)'
;VYDYILGIPIGKVTTYKEVSLAVGGSPRSVGNALRNNPFMPFIPCHRVIASDLTLGGYFGEWGKTHKTGTKYHQKLDILAQEGVKFTAQGKLASAPQAIWQPSPSE
;
A
#
# COMPACT_ATOMS: atom_id res chain seq x y z
N VAL A 1 -10.34 -8.54 2.84
CA VAL A 1 -9.33 -7.47 2.68
C VAL A 1 -8.08 -7.77 3.50
N TYR A 2 -8.17 -7.89 4.83
CA TYR A 2 -7.00 -8.07 5.70
C TYR A 2 -6.20 -9.34 5.40
N ASP A 3 -6.87 -10.49 5.24
CA ASP A 3 -6.22 -11.77 4.93
C ASP A 3 -5.43 -11.74 3.62
N TYR A 4 -6.00 -11.08 2.59
CA TYR A 4 -5.32 -10.91 1.30
C TYR A 4 -4.03 -10.07 1.43
N ILE A 5 -4.07 -9.01 2.24
CA ILE A 5 -2.93 -8.11 2.45
C ILE A 5 -1.86 -8.75 3.34
N LEU A 6 -2.23 -9.67 4.24
CA LEU A 6 -1.28 -10.48 5.00
C LEU A 6 -0.38 -11.34 4.10
N GLY A 7 -0.87 -11.73 2.91
CA GLY A 7 -0.10 -12.49 1.93
C GLY A 7 0.98 -11.70 1.19
N ILE A 8 1.01 -10.36 1.32
CA ILE A 8 2.01 -9.52 0.65
C ILE A 8 3.35 -9.68 1.37
N PRO A 9 4.42 -10.18 0.74
CA PRO A 9 5.71 -10.36 1.41
C PRO A 9 6.43 -9.02 1.63
N ILE A 10 7.39 -9.03 2.57
CA ILE A 10 8.31 -7.90 2.80
C ILE A 10 9.01 -7.53 1.49
N GLY A 11 9.14 -6.23 1.22
CA GLY A 11 9.79 -5.73 0.01
C GLY A 11 8.90 -5.75 -1.22
N LYS A 12 7.61 -6.11 -1.07
CA LYS A 12 6.61 -6.01 -2.12
C LYS A 12 5.45 -5.10 -1.73
N VAL A 13 4.80 -4.56 -2.75
CA VAL A 13 3.62 -3.73 -2.65
C VAL A 13 2.54 -4.19 -3.61
N THR A 14 1.29 -3.90 -3.30
CA THR A 14 0.14 -4.07 -4.20
C THR A 14 -0.62 -2.76 -4.32
N THR A 15 -1.63 -2.69 -5.18
CA THR A 15 -2.45 -1.49 -5.32
C THR A 15 -3.85 -1.68 -4.74
N TYR A 16 -4.51 -0.58 -4.35
CA TYR A 16 -5.92 -0.63 -3.96
C TYR A 16 -6.81 -1.25 -5.04
N LYS A 17 -6.45 -1.07 -6.32
CA LYS A 17 -7.14 -1.69 -7.45
C LYS A 17 -6.99 -3.21 -7.42
N GLU A 18 -5.77 -3.72 -7.31
CA GLU A 18 -5.52 -5.17 -7.27
C GLU A 18 -6.20 -5.82 -6.07
N VAL A 19 -6.16 -5.19 -4.90
CA VAL A 19 -6.88 -5.70 -3.73
C VAL A 19 -8.38 -5.77 -3.99
N SER A 20 -8.97 -4.72 -4.57
CA SER A 20 -10.42 -4.71 -4.86
C SER A 20 -10.82 -5.74 -5.93
N LEU A 21 -9.93 -6.03 -6.88
CA LEU A 21 -10.17 -7.08 -7.87
C LEU A 21 -10.14 -8.47 -7.21
N ALA A 22 -9.22 -8.70 -6.27
CA ALA A 22 -9.07 -10.00 -5.63
C ALA A 22 -10.16 -10.30 -4.58
N VAL A 23 -10.57 -9.30 -3.79
CA VAL A 23 -11.49 -9.50 -2.64
C VAL A 23 -12.89 -8.93 -2.87
N GLY A 24 -13.13 -8.32 -4.03
CA GLY A 24 -14.36 -7.60 -4.36
C GLY A 24 -14.43 -6.17 -3.79
N GLY A 25 -15.43 -5.43 -4.26
CA GLY A 25 -15.66 -4.02 -3.89
C GLY A 25 -14.93 -3.02 -4.79
N SER A 26 -14.65 -1.83 -4.26
CA SER A 26 -13.98 -0.74 -4.97
C SER A 26 -12.63 -0.38 -4.32
N PRO A 27 -11.69 0.24 -5.05
CA PRO A 27 -10.44 0.73 -4.46
C PRO A 27 -10.69 1.68 -3.27
N ARG A 28 -11.75 2.48 -3.33
CA ARG A 28 -12.16 3.40 -2.24
C ARG A 28 -12.64 2.63 -1.01
N SER A 29 -13.45 1.58 -1.18
CA SER A 29 -13.91 0.77 -0.05
C SER A 29 -12.76 0.01 0.61
N VAL A 30 -11.79 -0.48 -0.18
CA VAL A 30 -10.54 -1.05 0.37
C VAL A 30 -9.77 0.00 1.17
N GLY A 31 -9.60 1.21 0.63
CA GLY A 31 -8.95 2.32 1.34
C GLY A 31 -9.63 2.66 2.67
N ASN A 32 -10.97 2.66 2.70
CA ASN A 32 -11.74 2.87 3.94
C ASN A 32 -11.54 1.74 4.95
N ALA A 33 -11.53 0.47 4.50
CA ALA A 33 -11.25 -0.67 5.38
C ALA A 33 -9.84 -0.57 6.01
N LEU A 34 -8.83 -0.20 5.21
CA LEU A 34 -7.46 -0.06 5.70
C LEU A 34 -7.25 1.15 6.60
N ARG A 35 -7.97 2.25 6.35
CA ARG A 35 -7.94 3.43 7.22
C ARG A 35 -8.50 3.15 8.61
N ASN A 36 -9.54 2.31 8.68
CA ASN A 36 -10.25 1.98 9.93
C ASN A 36 -9.80 0.62 10.49
N ASN A 37 -8.63 0.14 10.10
CA ASN A 37 -8.15 -1.19 10.47
C ASN A 37 -7.85 -1.28 11.99
N PRO A 38 -8.60 -2.09 12.77
CA PRO A 38 -8.37 -2.25 14.20
C PRO A 38 -7.17 -3.15 14.52
N PHE A 39 -6.63 -3.87 13.53
CA PHE A 39 -5.57 -4.86 13.70
C PHE A 39 -4.16 -4.31 13.41
N MET A 40 -3.99 -2.99 13.42
CA MET A 40 -2.66 -2.38 13.27
C MET A 40 -1.82 -2.61 14.54
N PRO A 41 -0.50 -2.85 14.42
CA PRO A 41 0.33 -2.83 13.21
C PRO A 41 0.49 -4.18 12.48
N PHE A 42 -0.23 -5.24 12.90
CA PHE A 42 0.00 -6.61 12.41
C PHE A 42 -0.37 -6.81 10.93
N ILE A 43 -1.38 -6.09 10.44
CA ILE A 43 -1.73 -6.11 9.01
C ILE A 43 -0.86 -5.09 8.26
N PRO A 44 -0.11 -5.49 7.20
CA PRO A 44 0.83 -4.61 6.50
C PRO A 44 0.11 -3.67 5.52
N CYS A 45 -0.80 -2.84 6.02
CA CYS A 45 -1.59 -1.92 5.20
C CYS A 45 -0.73 -0.83 4.51
N HIS A 46 0.49 -0.59 4.99
CA HIS A 46 1.49 0.26 4.32
C HIS A 46 1.99 -0.35 3.00
N ARG A 47 1.78 -1.64 2.72
CA ARG A 47 2.14 -2.26 1.43
C ARG A 47 1.11 -2.03 0.33
N VAL A 48 -0.03 -1.41 0.62
CA VAL A 48 -1.06 -1.08 -0.38
C VAL A 48 -0.91 0.37 -0.83
N ILE A 49 -0.69 0.60 -2.13
CA ILE A 49 -0.44 1.91 -2.73
C ILE A 49 -1.46 2.26 -3.83
N ALA A 50 -1.35 3.45 -4.42
CA ALA A 50 -2.23 3.87 -5.51
C ALA A 50 -1.97 3.07 -6.81
N SER A 51 -2.99 2.97 -7.66
CA SER A 51 -2.93 2.22 -8.92
C SER A 51 -1.99 2.82 -9.96
N ASP A 52 -1.63 4.11 -9.83
CA ASP A 52 -0.63 4.80 -10.64
C ASP A 52 0.81 4.64 -10.09
N LEU A 53 0.97 3.76 -9.10
CA LEU A 53 2.20 3.48 -8.37
C LEU A 53 2.71 4.65 -7.52
N THR A 54 1.86 5.61 -7.17
CA THR A 54 2.18 6.61 -6.14
C THR A 54 1.92 6.05 -4.74
N LEU A 55 2.69 6.50 -3.76
CA LEU A 55 2.66 5.95 -2.38
C LEU A 55 1.31 6.06 -1.66
N GLY A 56 0.44 7.03 -2.00
CA GLY A 56 -0.61 7.57 -1.14
C GLY A 56 -1.61 6.58 -0.49
N GLY A 57 -2.47 7.12 0.39
CA GLY A 57 -3.62 6.41 0.96
C GLY A 57 -3.43 5.84 2.37
N TYR A 58 -2.27 6.05 3.01
CA TYR A 58 -2.01 5.58 4.37
C TYR A 58 -2.66 6.48 5.41
N PHE A 59 -3.51 5.93 6.28
CA PHE A 59 -4.36 6.70 7.21
C PHE A 59 -5.17 7.81 6.52
N GLY A 60 -5.40 7.69 5.20
CA GLY A 60 -6.05 8.70 4.38
C GLY A 60 -5.20 9.95 4.10
N GLU A 61 -3.87 9.89 4.23
CA GLU A 61 -2.96 10.94 3.76
C GLU A 61 -2.37 10.64 2.38
N TRP A 62 -2.25 11.69 1.54
CA TRP A 62 -1.84 11.61 0.15
C TRP A 62 -0.79 12.67 -0.19
N GLY A 63 0.46 12.27 -0.33
CA GLY A 63 1.55 13.21 -0.63
C GLY A 63 2.12 13.91 0.62
N LYS A 64 3.21 14.65 0.42
CA LYS A 64 4.03 15.24 1.48
C LYS A 64 3.36 16.36 2.26
N THR A 65 2.38 17.04 1.67
CA THR A 65 1.74 18.25 2.21
C THR A 65 0.26 18.08 2.54
N HIS A 66 -0.32 16.90 2.29
CA HIS A 66 -1.73 16.66 2.57
C HIS A 66 -1.94 16.40 4.07
N LYS A 67 -2.81 17.21 4.69
CA LYS A 67 -2.95 17.30 6.16
C LYS A 67 -1.61 17.66 6.80
N THR A 68 -0.99 16.72 7.51
CA THR A 68 0.30 16.92 8.17
C THR A 68 1.47 16.36 7.35
N GLY A 69 1.21 15.45 6.41
CA GLY A 69 2.25 14.69 5.72
C GLY A 69 2.97 13.65 6.60
N THR A 70 2.70 13.61 7.91
CA THR A 70 3.39 12.72 8.85
C THR A 70 3.18 11.26 8.49
N LYS A 71 1.95 10.88 8.09
CA LYS A 71 1.65 9.49 7.73
C LYS A 71 2.24 9.13 6.38
N TYR A 72 2.34 10.09 5.47
CA TYR A 72 3.05 9.89 4.21
C TYR A 72 4.53 9.54 4.44
N HIS A 73 5.24 10.33 5.26
CA HIS A 73 6.65 10.07 5.58
C HIS A 73 6.81 8.77 6.37
N GLN A 74 5.94 8.51 7.36
CA GLN A 74 5.95 7.25 8.09
C GLN A 74 5.85 6.02 7.16
N LYS A 75 4.97 6.08 6.14
CA LYS A 75 4.86 5.00 5.15
C LYS A 75 6.10 4.87 4.27
N LEU A 76 6.71 5.99 3.86
CA LEU A 76 7.98 5.97 3.13
C LEU A 76 9.07 5.26 3.95
N ASP A 77 9.21 5.60 5.22
CA ASP A 77 10.27 5.06 6.07
C ASP A 77 10.11 3.56 6.29
N ILE A 78 8.88 3.09 6.58
CA ILE A 78 8.60 1.66 6.76
C ILE A 78 8.90 0.91 5.46
N LEU A 79 8.44 1.41 4.30
CA LEU A 79 8.69 0.76 3.02
C LEU A 79 10.18 0.78 2.63
N ALA A 80 10.90 1.85 2.96
CA ALA A 80 12.34 1.93 2.74
C ALA A 80 13.11 0.89 3.57
N GLN A 81 12.69 0.65 4.83
CA GLN A 81 13.23 -0.42 5.68
C GLN A 81 12.96 -1.82 5.10
N GLU A 82 11.86 -1.99 4.38
CA GLU A 82 11.55 -3.22 3.63
C GLU A 82 12.28 -3.31 2.27
N GLY A 83 13.06 -2.30 1.88
CA GLY A 83 13.78 -2.25 0.60
C GLY A 83 12.97 -1.70 -0.58
N VAL A 84 11.76 -1.18 -0.34
CA VAL A 84 10.91 -0.57 -1.37
C VAL A 84 11.20 0.93 -1.46
N LYS A 85 11.65 1.40 -2.62
CA LYS A 85 12.06 2.79 -2.84
C LYS A 85 11.04 3.56 -3.67
N PHE A 86 10.91 4.85 -3.37
CA PHE A 86 10.10 5.81 -4.11
C PHE A 86 10.96 6.96 -4.63
N THR A 87 10.57 7.54 -5.77
CA THR A 87 11.23 8.71 -6.35
C THR A 87 10.91 9.98 -5.55
N ALA A 88 11.59 11.09 -5.84
CA ALA A 88 11.31 12.38 -5.22
C ALA A 88 9.85 12.85 -5.43
N GLN A 89 9.24 12.42 -6.55
CA GLN A 89 7.85 12.67 -6.93
C GLN A 89 6.86 11.69 -6.27
N GLY A 90 7.34 10.75 -5.45
CA GLY A 90 6.50 9.81 -4.71
C GLY A 90 5.98 8.62 -5.51
N LYS A 91 6.60 8.31 -6.65
CA LYS A 91 6.29 7.15 -7.50
C LYS A 91 7.21 5.97 -7.16
N LEU A 92 6.71 4.75 -7.24
CA LEU A 92 7.50 3.54 -6.97
C LEU A 92 8.71 3.46 -7.91
N ALA A 93 9.90 3.52 -7.34
CA ALA A 93 11.17 3.45 -8.09
C ALA A 93 11.61 2.00 -8.32
N SER A 94 11.26 1.09 -7.41
CA SER A 94 11.59 -0.34 -7.48
C SER A 94 10.64 -1.15 -8.39
N ALA A 95 9.92 -0.49 -9.31
CA ALA A 95 9.02 -1.16 -10.24
C ALA A 95 9.79 -1.74 -11.44
N PRO A 96 9.39 -2.92 -11.97
CA PRO A 96 8.26 -3.75 -11.55
C PRO A 96 8.58 -4.74 -10.42
N GLN A 97 9.84 -4.85 -9.99
CA GLN A 97 10.30 -5.91 -9.09
C GLN A 97 9.62 -5.88 -7.72
N ALA A 98 9.21 -4.71 -7.24
CA ALA A 98 8.49 -4.56 -5.97
C ALA A 98 6.97 -4.82 -6.09
N ILE A 99 6.41 -5.03 -7.29
CA ILE A 99 4.98 -5.29 -7.42
C ILE A 99 4.71 -6.75 -7.06
N TRP A 100 3.83 -6.97 -6.08
CA TRP A 100 3.30 -8.29 -5.75
C TRP A 100 2.17 -8.64 -6.71
N GLN A 101 2.33 -9.76 -7.39
CA GLN A 101 1.27 -10.44 -8.10
C GLN A 101 1.12 -11.78 -7.40
N PRO A 102 -0.01 -12.06 -6.72
CA PRO A 102 -0.27 -13.42 -6.28
C PRO A 102 -0.27 -14.30 -7.52
N SER A 103 0.42 -15.45 -7.47
CA SER A 103 0.20 -16.48 -8.49
C SER A 103 -1.29 -16.76 -8.53
N PRO A 104 -1.93 -16.89 -9.71
CA PRO A 104 -3.22 -17.54 -9.76
C PRO A 104 -3.04 -18.86 -9.01
N SER A 105 -3.82 -19.05 -7.95
CA SER A 105 -3.89 -20.30 -7.23
C SER A 105 -4.10 -21.41 -8.26
N GLU A 106 -3.23 -22.42 -8.24
CA GLU A 106 -3.48 -23.72 -8.88
C GLU A 106 -4.81 -24.31 -8.41
#